data_AF-A0A290DZ44-F1
#
_entry.id   AF-A0A290DZ44-F1
#
_cell.length_a   1.000
_cell.length_b   1.000
_cell.length_c   1.000
_cell.angle_alpha   90.00
_cell.angle_beta   90.00
_cell.angle_gamma   90.00
#
_symmetry.space_group_name_H-M   'P 1'
#
loop_
_entity.id
_entity.type
_entity.pdbx_description
1 polymer ?
#
loop_
_entity_poly.entity_id
_entity_poly.type
_entity_poly.pdbx_seq_one_letter_code
_entity_poly.pdbx_strand_id
1 'polypeptide(L)' 'DFLYRHMGLCYFTNGTERVRFVERRIYNREEYVRFDSDVGEYRAVTELGRRTAEYWNGQKDILEQK' A
#
# COMPACT_ATOMS: atom_id res chain seq x y z
N ASP A 1 23.81 6.44 2.50
CA ASP A 1 22.56 6.99 1.94
C ASP A 1 21.42 6.02 2.09
N PHE A 2 20.29 6.53 2.59
CA PHE A 2 19.02 5.80 2.70
C PHE A 2 17.99 6.50 1.84
N LEU A 3 17.25 5.73 1.05
CA LEU A 3 16.18 6.24 0.19
C LEU A 3 14.84 5.66 0.63
N TYR A 4 13.88 6.55 0.87
CA TYR A 4 12.50 6.19 1.10
C TYR A 4 11.62 6.71 -0.04
N ARG A 5 10.72 5.87 -0.56
CA ARG A 5 9.75 6.24 -1.59
C ARG A 5 8.35 5.78 -1.20
N HIS A 6 7.39 6.64 -1.47
CA HIS A 6 5.96 6.36 -1.40
C HIS A 6 5.40 6.46 -2.81
N MET A 7 4.65 5.46 -3.25
CA MET A 7 4.05 5.43 -4.58
C MET A 7 2.56 5.15 -4.44
N GLY A 8 1.70 6.04 -4.94
CA GLY A 8 0.27 5.80 -5.14
C GLY A 8 0.01 5.55 -6.63
N LEU A 9 -0.37 4.33 -6.99
CA LEU A 9 -0.60 3.90 -8.36
C LEU A 9 -2.10 3.64 -8.57
N CYS A 10 -2.62 4.05 -9.74
CA CYS A 10 -3.98 3.76 -10.16
C CYS A 10 -3.95 2.98 -11.48
N TYR A 11 -4.64 1.84 -11.51
CA TYR A 11 -4.76 1.00 -12.69
C TYR A 11 -6.21 1.04 -13.19
N PHE A 12 -6.38 1.39 -14.46
CA PHE A 12 -7.66 1.60 -15.11
C PHE A 12 -7.87 0.50 -16.16
N THR A 13 -9.01 -0.18 -16.11
CA THR A 13 -9.42 -1.18 -17.11
C THR A 13 -10.78 -0.79 -17.68
N ASN A 14 -10.91 -0.85 -19.01
CA ASN A 14 -12.10 -0.41 -19.75
C ASN A 14 -12.54 1.01 -19.35
N GLY A 15 -11.64 1.98 -19.45
CA GLY A 15 -11.86 3.31 -18.90
C GLY A 15 -11.87 3.27 -17.37
N THR A 16 -12.97 3.71 -16.75
CA THR A 16 -13.13 3.71 -15.28
C THR A 16 -14.08 2.62 -14.78
N GLU A 17 -14.44 1.65 -15.62
CA GLU A 17 -15.31 0.54 -15.21
C GLU A 17 -14.69 -0.26 -14.06
N ARG A 18 -13.38 -0.51 -14.11
CA ARG A 18 -12.61 -1.05 -13.00
C ARG A 18 -11.39 -0.18 -12.73
N VAL A 19 -11.32 0.33 -11.50
CA VAL A 19 -10.17 1.09 -10.98
C VAL A 19 -9.57 0.33 -9.81
N ARG A 20 -8.26 0.11 -9.84
CA ARG A 20 -7.52 -0.50 -8.74
C ARG A 20 -6.46 0.48 -8.25
N PHE A 21 -6.52 0.81 -6.97
CA PHE A 21 -5.52 1.63 -6.30
C PHE A 21 -4.49 0.74 -5.58
N VAL A 22 -3.21 1.07 -5.73
CA VAL A 22 -2.11 0.37 -5.06
C VAL A 22 -1.17 1.40 -4.44
N GLU A 23 -1.04 1.37 -3.12
CA GLU A 23 -0.03 2.14 -2.41
C GLU A 23 1.17 1.25 -2.10
N ARG A 24 2.38 1.67 -2.49
CA ARG A 24 3.63 0.95 -2.23
C ARG A 24 4.56 1.83 -1.40
N ARG A 25 5.13 1.25 -0.35
CA ARG A 25 6.16 1.89 0.49
C ARG A 25 7.47 1.16 0.31
N ILE A 26 8.49 1.90 -0.11
CA ILE A 26 9.76 1.35 -0.58
C ILE A 26 10.91 1.96 0.20
N TYR A 27 11.77 1.12 0.74
CA TYR A 27 13.00 1.50 1.43
C TYR A 27 14.19 0.87 0.70
N ASN A 28 15.17 1.68 0.29
CA ASN A 28 16.37 1.22 -0.43
C ASN A 28 16.08 0.27 -1.61
N ARG A 29 15.06 0.62 -2.42
CA ARG A 29 14.54 -0.14 -3.58
C ARG A 29 13.76 -1.42 -3.24
N GLU A 30 13.63 -1.77 -1.97
CA GLU A 30 12.82 -2.88 -1.49
C GLU A 30 11.47 -2.38 -1.01
N GLU A 31 10.39 -2.90 -1.60
CA GLU A 31 9.06 -2.64 -1.10
C GLU A 31 8.82 -3.43 0.18
N TYR A 32 8.44 -2.74 1.27
CA TYR A 32 8.28 -3.38 2.57
C TYR A 32 6.81 -3.52 3.00
N VAL A 33 5.92 -2.63 2.55
CA VAL A 33 4.47 -2.72 2.80
C VAL A 33 3.66 -2.19 1.61
N ARG A 34 2.50 -2.80 1.37
CA ARG A 34 1.59 -2.46 0.28
C ARG A 34 0.14 -2.39 0.75
N PHE A 35 -0.61 -1.40 0.30
CA PHE A 35 -2.08 -1.47 0.26
C PHE A 35 -2.53 -1.74 -1.17
N ASP A 36 -3.57 -2.55 -1.31
CA ASP A 36 -4.18 -2.90 -2.58
C ASP A 36 -5.69 -2.82 -2.41
N SER A 37 -6.36 -1.99 -3.19
CA SER A 37 -7.82 -1.79 -3.07
C SER A 37 -8.62 -3.07 -3.33
N ASP A 38 -8.07 -4.00 -4.12
CA ASP A 38 -8.71 -5.29 -4.35
C ASP A 38 -8.62 -6.22 -3.11
N VAL A 39 -7.71 -5.93 -2.17
CA VAL A 39 -7.50 -6.68 -0.91
C VAL A 39 -8.14 -5.96 0.28
N GLY A 40 -8.07 -4.63 0.32
CA GLY A 40 -8.70 -3.79 1.34
C GLY A 40 -7.90 -3.60 2.64
N GLU A 41 -6.64 -4.05 2.69
CA GLU A 41 -5.76 -3.89 3.86
C GLU A 41 -4.29 -3.73 3.45
N TYR A 42 -3.47 -3.18 4.36
CA TYR A 42 -2.02 -3.19 4.20
C TYR A 42 -1.47 -4.59 4.46
N ARG A 43 -0.61 -5.06 3.57
CA ARG A 43 0.13 -6.32 3.67
C ARG A 43 1.62 -6.05 3.69
N ALA A 44 2.30 -6.65 4.65
CA ALA A 44 3.75 -6.67 4.68
C ALA A 44 4.27 -7.46 3.47
N VAL A 45 5.14 -6.83 2.68
CA VAL A 45 5.85 -7.49 1.57
C VAL A 45 7.13 -8.14 2.08
N THR A 46 7.71 -7.55 3.13
CA THR A 46 8.92 -8.03 3.80
C THR A 46 8.74 -7.97 5.31
N GLU A 47 9.64 -8.62 6.04
CA GLU A 47 9.62 -8.65 7.52
C GLU A 47 9.53 -7.25 8.15
N LEU A 48 10.26 -6.29 7.57
CA LEU A 48 10.30 -4.90 8.01
C LEU A 48 8.91 -4.26 8.05
N GLY A 49 8.02 -4.64 7.12
CA GLY A 49 6.69 -4.08 7.01
C GLY A 49 5.64 -4.66 7.93
N ARG A 50 5.92 -5.75 8.68
CA ARG A 50 4.90 -6.40 9.52
C ARG A 50 4.28 -5.43 10.51
N ARG A 51 5.11 -4.75 11.31
CA ARG A 51 4.64 -3.77 12.31
C ARG A 51 3.93 -2.58 11.67
N THR A 52 4.39 -2.13 10.51
CA THR A 52 3.75 -1.03 9.78
C THR A 52 2.37 -1.43 9.27
N ALA A 53 2.23 -2.63 8.71
CA ALA A 53 0.94 -3.16 8.25
C ALA A 53 -0.05 -3.31 9.40
N GLU A 54 0.38 -3.93 10.52
CA GLU A 54 -0.44 -4.07 11.74
C GLU A 54 -0.91 -2.71 12.27
N TYR A 55 0.00 -1.75 12.37
CA TYR A 55 -0.31 -0.41 12.86
C TYR A 55 -1.32 0.32 11.96
N TRP A 56 -1.12 0.33 10.64
CA TRP A 56 -2.03 1.02 9.72
C TRP A 56 -3.37 0.31 9.58
N ASN A 57 -3.42 -1.02 9.61
CA ASN A 57 -4.69 -1.74 9.63
C ASN A 57 -5.48 -1.51 10.94
N GLY A 58 -4.80 -1.12 12.01
CA GLY A 58 -5.45 -0.68 13.26
C GLY A 58 -6.12 0.70 13.18
N GLN A 59 -5.74 1.54 12.21
CA GLN A 59 -6.28 2.88 11.99
C GLN A 59 -7.47 2.85 11.04
N LYS A 60 -8.62 2.41 11.55
CA LYS A 60 -9.82 2.15 10.74
C LYS A 60 -10.31 3.37 9.96
N ASP A 61 -10.26 4.54 10.57
CA ASP A 61 -10.63 5.83 9.99
C ASP A 61 -9.78 6.20 8.77
N ILE A 62 -8.50 5.82 8.78
CA ILE A 62 -7.58 6.03 7.66
C ILE A 62 -7.78 4.95 6.59
N LEU A 63 -8.02 3.70 7.00
CA LEU A 63 -8.20 2.59 6.07
C LEU A 63 -9.48 2.73 5.24
N GLU A 64 -10.56 3.25 5.84
CA GLU A 64 -11.83 3.53 5.15
C GLU A 64 -11.71 4.63 4.07
N GLN A 65 -10.67 5.46 4.12
CA GLN A 65 -10.42 6.52 3.14
C GLN A 65 -9.52 6.06 1.97
N LYS A 66 -9.15 4.78 1.90
CA LYS A 66 -8.22 4.23 0.91
C LYS A 66 -8.88 3.58 -0.29
#